data_AF-A0A4Y2H4E2-F1
#
_entry.id   AF-A0A4Y2H4E2-F1
#
_cell.length_a   1.000
_cell.length_b   1.000
_cell.length_c   1.000
_cell.angle_alpha   90.00
_cell.angle_beta   90.00
_cell.angle_gamma   90.00
#
_symmetry.space_group_name_H-M   'P 1'
#
loop_
_entity.id
_entity.type
_entity.pdbx_description
1 polymer ?
#
loop_
_entity_poly.entity_id
_entity_poly.type
_entity_poly.pdbx_seq_one_letter_code
_entity_poly.pdbx_strand_id
1 'polypeptide(L)'
;MQQKFQNQKATTHNKTKPNWWTEQLEIHKKKVRALRRRAQRAPEIERQARYQVFKKEKAKYKRHIKQAKNMGWRKFCSAASHPYGKQYKAAFRKSVFPSQIPYLINSDPKESLQEAAQNILDQIFFSPAIPTNFNLTTSTQPPDPPISP
;
A
#
# COMPACT_ATOMS: atom_id res chain seq x y z
N MET A 1 45.29 13.51 27.99
CA MET A 1 44.77 12.56 26.97
C MET A 1 43.36 13.01 26.58
N GLN A 2 43.21 13.96 25.63
CA GLN A 2 41.89 14.43 25.19
C GLN A 2 41.25 13.43 24.21
N GLN A 3 40.07 12.93 24.56
CA GLN A 3 39.26 12.08 23.71
C GLN A 3 38.46 12.95 22.74
N LYS A 4 38.76 12.85 21.43
CA LYS A 4 38.01 13.55 20.38
C LYS A 4 36.70 12.81 20.13
N PHE A 5 35.57 13.44 20.47
CA PHE A 5 34.27 13.00 19.96
C PHE A 5 34.20 13.29 18.46
N GLN A 6 34.21 12.23 17.65
CA GLN A 6 33.92 12.33 16.23
C GLN A 6 32.43 12.63 16.06
N ASN A 7 32.14 13.84 15.58
CA ASN A 7 30.80 14.29 15.26
C ASN A 7 30.34 13.56 13.99
N GLN A 8 29.37 12.64 14.13
CA GLN A 8 28.79 11.96 12.98
C GLN A 8 28.01 12.98 12.16
N LYS A 9 28.46 13.22 10.92
CA LYS A 9 27.77 14.08 9.97
C LYS A 9 26.36 13.53 9.72
N ALA A 10 25.34 14.26 10.15
CA ALA A 10 23.96 14.00 9.75
C ALA A 10 23.87 14.08 8.22
N THR A 11 23.64 12.95 7.57
CA THR A 11 23.32 12.92 6.14
C THR A 11 22.02 13.67 5.95
N THR A 12 22.11 14.83 5.29
CA THR A 12 20.95 15.56 4.80
C THR A 12 20.16 14.60 3.92
N HIS A 13 19.06 14.07 4.43
CA HIS A 13 18.03 13.44 3.59
C HIS A 13 17.53 14.52 2.64
N ASN A 14 18.17 14.64 1.47
CA ASN A 14 17.65 15.40 0.35
C ASN A 14 16.23 14.91 0.15
N LYS A 15 15.26 15.78 0.43
CA LYS A 15 13.83 15.43 0.44
C LYS A 15 13.40 15.26 -1.01
N THR A 16 13.83 14.17 -1.65
CA THR A 16 13.47 13.81 -3.01
C THR A 16 11.96 13.68 -3.05
N LYS A 17 11.37 14.43 -3.98
CA LYS A 17 9.92 14.41 -4.19
C LYS A 17 9.53 12.97 -4.53
N PRO A 18 8.45 12.44 -3.94
CA PRO A 18 7.98 11.10 -4.26
C PRO A 18 7.73 10.94 -5.77
N ASN A 19 7.87 9.73 -6.29
CA ASN A 19 7.69 9.44 -7.72
C ASN A 19 6.31 9.83 -8.28
N TRP A 20 5.29 9.93 -7.43
CA TRP A 20 3.92 10.33 -7.79
C TRP A 20 3.70 11.85 -7.74
N TRP A 21 4.71 12.61 -7.31
CA TRP A 21 4.63 14.06 -7.20
C TRP A 21 4.93 14.72 -8.54
N THR A 22 3.97 15.49 -9.04
CA THR A 22 4.08 16.15 -10.36
C THR A 22 4.14 17.67 -10.21
N GLU A 23 4.64 18.34 -11.26
CA GLU A 23 4.63 19.80 -11.33
C GLU A 23 3.21 20.39 -11.25
N GLN A 24 2.24 19.70 -11.87
CA GLN A 24 0.83 20.05 -11.81
C GLN A 24 0.30 20.10 -10.36
N LEU A 25 0.73 19.18 -9.50
CA LEU A 25 0.36 19.22 -8.08
C LEU A 25 1.00 20.42 -7.35
N GLU A 26 2.22 20.83 -7.70
CA GLU A 26 2.81 22.06 -7.15
C GLU A 26 2.09 23.31 -7.61
N ILE A 27 1.74 23.41 -8.90
CA ILE A 27 0.97 24.53 -9.43
C ILE A 27 -0.37 24.62 -8.68
N HIS A 28 -1.08 23.51 -8.53
CA HIS A 28 -2.35 23.46 -7.83
C HIS A 28 -2.20 23.81 -6.34
N LYS A 29 -1.15 23.31 -5.66
CA LYS A 29 -0.83 23.67 -4.28
C LYS A 29 -0.55 25.17 -4.12
N LYS A 30 0.20 25.78 -5.05
CA LYS A 30 0.44 27.23 -5.09
C LYS A 30 -0.88 28.00 -5.29
N LYS A 31 -1.74 27.56 -6.21
CA LYS A 31 -3.08 28.12 -6.45
C LYS A 31 -3.95 28.10 -5.18
N VAL A 32 -4.08 26.95 -4.53
CA VAL A 32 -4.86 26.80 -3.28
C VAL A 32 -4.31 27.69 -2.17
N ARG A 33 -2.98 27.80 -2.03
CA ARG A 33 -2.35 28.71 -1.07
C ARG A 33 -2.66 30.17 -1.37
N ALA A 34 -2.59 30.58 -2.64
CA ALA A 34 -2.92 31.93 -3.06
C ALA A 34 -4.40 32.26 -2.78
N LEU A 35 -5.32 31.35 -3.11
CA LEU A 35 -6.75 31.50 -2.82
C LEU A 35 -7.03 31.64 -1.32
N ARG A 36 -6.39 30.81 -0.48
CA ARG A 36 -6.50 30.94 0.98
C ARG A 36 -6.07 32.33 1.46
N ARG A 37 -4.90 32.79 1.01
CA ARG A 37 -4.36 34.11 1.39
C ARG A 37 -5.28 35.26 0.95
N ARG A 38 -5.87 35.16 -0.24
CA ARG A 38 -6.83 36.16 -0.77
C ARG A 38 -8.14 36.17 0.01
N ALA A 39 -8.65 35.00 0.42
CA ALA A 39 -9.87 34.91 1.23
C ALA A 39 -9.65 35.47 2.66
N GLN A 40 -8.48 35.23 3.26
CA GLN A 40 -8.14 35.74 4.59
C GLN A 40 -8.00 37.27 4.62
N ARG A 41 -7.48 37.88 3.55
CA ARG A 41 -7.29 39.34 3.44
C ARG A 41 -8.52 40.11 2.95
N ALA A 42 -9.58 39.41 2.55
CA ALA A 42 -10.77 40.06 1.98
C ALA A 42 -11.64 40.73 3.06
N PRO A 43 -12.35 41.81 2.71
CA PRO A 43 -13.38 42.39 3.57
C PRO A 43 -14.53 41.40 3.78
N GLU A 44 -15.27 41.53 4.89
CA GLU A 44 -16.23 40.52 5.36
C GLU A 44 -17.30 40.17 4.32
N ILE A 45 -17.81 41.19 3.61
CA ILE A 45 -18.84 41.06 2.57
C ILE A 45 -18.42 40.06 1.48
N GLU A 46 -17.16 40.11 1.04
CA GLU A 46 -16.64 39.22 -0.01
C GLU A 46 -15.98 37.95 0.54
N ARG A 47 -15.63 37.96 1.83
CA ARG A 47 -14.86 36.90 2.49
C ARG A 47 -15.52 35.54 2.31
N GLN A 48 -16.83 35.48 2.49
CA GLN A 48 -17.57 34.22 2.42
C GLN A 48 -17.54 33.62 1.01
N ALA A 49 -17.79 34.43 -0.03
CA ALA A 49 -17.75 33.98 -1.42
C ALA A 49 -16.35 33.47 -1.80
N ARG A 50 -15.30 34.20 -1.40
CA ARG A 50 -13.90 33.80 -1.63
C ARG A 50 -13.53 32.51 -0.91
N TYR A 51 -14.05 32.29 0.31
CA TYR A 51 -13.86 31.03 1.02
C TYR A 51 -14.56 29.85 0.33
N GLN A 52 -15.74 30.04 -0.27
CA GLN A 52 -16.38 28.99 -1.04
C GLN A 52 -15.52 28.55 -2.23
N VAL A 53 -14.95 29.51 -2.97
CA VAL A 53 -14.01 29.21 -4.07
C VAL A 53 -12.78 28.45 -3.56
N PHE A 54 -12.18 28.91 -2.46
CA PHE A 54 -11.05 28.21 -1.84
C PHE A 54 -11.40 26.77 -1.43
N LYS A 55 -12.56 26.55 -0.80
CA LYS A 55 -13.01 25.22 -0.37
C LYS A 55 -13.16 24.28 -1.57
N LYS A 56 -13.78 24.75 -2.67
CA LYS A 56 -13.95 24.00 -3.92
C LYS A 56 -12.59 23.60 -4.52
N GLU A 57 -11.66 24.54 -4.67
CA GLU A 57 -10.34 24.25 -5.25
C GLU A 57 -9.47 23.39 -4.33
N LYS A 58 -9.55 23.58 -3.00
CA LYS A 58 -8.88 22.70 -2.04
C LYS A 58 -9.39 21.26 -2.13
N ALA A 59 -10.69 21.07 -2.34
CA ALA A 59 -11.27 19.74 -2.54
C ALA A 59 -10.74 19.09 -3.82
N LYS A 60 -10.67 19.83 -4.94
CA LYS A 60 -10.06 19.35 -6.19
C LYS A 60 -8.60 18.96 -5.99
N TYR A 61 -7.80 19.80 -5.33
CA TYR A 61 -6.40 19.48 -4.99
C TYR A 61 -6.28 18.20 -4.16
N LYS A 62 -7.11 18.04 -3.12
CA LYS A 62 -7.13 16.80 -2.32
C LYS A 62 -7.45 15.56 -3.16
N ARG A 63 -8.44 15.67 -4.07
CA ARG A 63 -8.80 14.59 -5.01
C ARG A 63 -7.61 14.23 -5.90
N HIS A 64 -6.93 15.21 -6.49
CA HIS A 64 -5.75 14.97 -7.33
C HIS A 64 -4.60 14.34 -6.55
N ILE A 65 -4.37 14.75 -5.29
CA ILE A 65 -3.36 14.11 -4.43
C ILE A 65 -3.70 12.63 -4.19
N LYS A 66 -4.96 12.31 -3.87
CA LYS A 66 -5.38 10.92 -3.68
C LYS A 66 -5.20 10.10 -4.97
N GLN A 67 -5.61 10.66 -6.11
CA GLN A 67 -5.45 10.02 -7.42
C GLN A 67 -3.96 9.79 -7.76
N ALA A 68 -3.11 10.79 -7.60
CA ALA A 68 -1.68 10.68 -7.89
C ALA A 68 -1.00 9.62 -7.02
N LYS A 69 -1.29 9.62 -5.70
CA LYS A 69 -0.80 8.58 -4.79
C LYS A 69 -1.26 7.19 -5.20
N ASN A 70 -2.55 7.03 -5.50
CA ASN A 70 -3.12 5.74 -5.92
C ASN A 70 -2.49 5.25 -7.23
N MET A 71 -2.33 6.13 -8.21
CA MET A 71 -1.70 5.77 -9.49
C MET A 71 -0.22 5.44 -9.30
N GLY A 72 0.50 6.20 -8.48
CA GLY A 72 1.90 5.92 -8.14
C GLY A 72 2.07 4.57 -7.47
N TRP A 73 1.19 4.25 -6.52
CA TRP A 73 1.17 2.94 -5.86
C TRP A 73 0.82 1.82 -6.84
N ARG A 74 -0.23 2.00 -7.65
CA ARG A 74 -0.61 1.03 -8.69
C ARG A 74 0.55 0.74 -9.64
N LYS A 75 1.20 1.79 -10.18
CA LYS A 75 2.36 1.64 -11.08
C LYS A 75 3.52 0.92 -10.38
N PHE A 76 3.77 1.22 -9.13
CA PHE A 76 4.80 0.55 -8.33
C PHE A 76 4.50 -0.94 -8.13
N CYS A 77 3.26 -1.30 -7.84
CA CYS A 77 2.80 -2.69 -7.70
C CYS A 77 2.78 -3.44 -9.05
N SER A 78 2.33 -2.80 -10.14
CA SER A 78 2.30 -3.43 -11.46
C SER A 78 3.69 -3.75 -12.03
N ALA A 79 4.74 -3.07 -11.56
CA ALA A 79 6.13 -3.39 -11.90
C ALA A 79 6.71 -4.55 -11.06
N ALA A 80 5.91 -5.22 -10.23
CA ALA A 80 6.37 -6.35 -9.42
C ALA A 80 6.51 -7.61 -10.27
N SER A 81 7.72 -8.16 -10.31
CA SER A 81 7.95 -9.50 -10.87
C SER A 81 7.68 -10.61 -9.84
N HIS A 82 7.84 -10.32 -8.55
CA HIS A 82 7.72 -11.30 -7.48
C HIS A 82 6.56 -10.92 -6.55
N PRO A 83 5.57 -11.81 -6.30
CA PRO A 83 4.42 -11.53 -5.44
C PRO A 83 4.82 -11.06 -4.03
N TYR A 84 5.88 -11.62 -3.46
CA TYR A 84 6.41 -11.29 -2.12
C TYR A 84 7.67 -10.41 -2.14
N GLY A 85 7.90 -9.72 -3.27
CA GLY A 85 9.08 -8.91 -3.49
C GLY A 85 9.11 -7.58 -2.75
N LYS A 86 9.82 -6.61 -3.32
CA LYS A 86 10.00 -5.26 -2.75
C LYS A 86 8.67 -4.55 -2.48
N GLN A 87 7.69 -4.75 -3.35
CA GLN A 87 6.37 -4.12 -3.28
C GLN A 87 5.56 -4.62 -2.09
N TYR A 88 5.49 -5.94 -1.93
CA TYR A 88 4.88 -6.59 -0.77
C TYR A 88 5.54 -6.10 0.52
N LYS A 89 6.89 -6.17 0.60
CA LYS A 89 7.61 -5.68 1.76
C LYS A 89 7.32 -4.19 2.02
N ALA A 90 7.21 -3.35 1.00
CA ALA A 90 6.91 -1.93 1.19
C ALA A 90 5.51 -1.67 1.80
N ALA A 91 4.52 -2.52 1.50
CA ALA A 91 3.19 -2.43 2.09
C ALA A 91 3.15 -2.94 3.54
N PHE A 92 3.85 -4.05 3.81
CA PHE A 92 3.72 -4.81 5.06
C PHE A 92 4.88 -4.66 6.04
N ARG A 93 5.92 -3.86 5.71
CA ARG A 93 7.18 -3.68 6.49
C ARG A 93 7.02 -3.29 7.97
N LYS A 94 5.80 -3.04 8.44
CA LYS A 94 5.48 -2.60 9.81
C LYS A 94 4.17 -3.18 10.37
N SER A 95 3.47 -4.07 9.67
CA SER A 95 2.09 -4.41 10.09
C SER A 95 2.01 -5.49 11.17
N VAL A 96 2.94 -6.45 11.21
CA VAL A 96 3.00 -7.49 12.25
C VAL A 96 4.44 -8.00 12.40
N PHE A 97 5.03 -7.88 13.59
CA PHE A 97 6.30 -8.57 13.88
C PHE A 97 6.04 -10.06 14.10
N PRO A 98 6.96 -10.98 13.75
CA PRO A 98 6.78 -12.41 14.00
C PRO A 98 6.43 -12.73 15.47
N SER A 99 6.97 -11.97 16.41
CA SER A 99 6.64 -12.07 17.84
C SER A 99 5.21 -11.68 18.20
N GLN A 100 4.50 -10.94 17.35
CA GLN A 100 3.12 -10.51 17.56
C GLN A 100 2.11 -11.49 16.94
N ILE A 101 2.55 -12.42 16.09
CA ILE A 101 1.69 -13.39 15.40
C ILE A 101 0.93 -14.28 16.41
N PRO A 102 1.56 -14.88 17.44
CA PRO A 102 0.83 -15.73 18.40
C PRO A 102 -0.31 -14.98 19.12
N TYR A 103 -0.06 -13.72 19.50
CA TYR A 103 -1.04 -12.88 20.19
C TYR A 103 -2.26 -12.51 19.33
N LEU A 104 -2.10 -12.41 18.01
CA LEU A 104 -3.20 -12.07 17.10
C LEU A 104 -4.12 -13.27 16.80
N ILE A 105 -3.67 -14.48 17.12
CA ILE A 105 -4.28 -15.74 16.68
C ILE A 105 -4.97 -16.45 17.85
N ASN A 106 -5.04 -15.78 19.01
CA ASN A 106 -5.55 -16.34 20.27
C ASN A 106 -4.81 -17.61 20.70
N SER A 107 -3.58 -17.81 20.23
CA SER A 107 -2.71 -18.89 20.71
C SER A 107 -2.11 -18.48 22.05
N ASP A 108 -1.97 -19.43 22.98
CA ASP A 108 -1.36 -19.16 24.27
C ASP A 108 0.07 -18.64 24.04
N PRO A 109 0.51 -17.53 24.67
CA PRO A 109 1.81 -16.91 24.41
C PRO A 109 3.01 -17.77 24.85
N LYS A 110 2.75 -18.97 25.39
CA LYS A 110 3.73 -19.99 25.76
C LYS A 110 4.03 -20.97 24.62
N GLU A 111 3.19 -21.02 23.59
CA GLU A 111 3.41 -21.86 22.41
C GLU A 111 4.54 -21.29 21.56
N SER A 112 5.38 -22.18 21.04
CA SER A 112 6.46 -21.83 20.14
C SER A 112 5.90 -21.24 18.83
N LEU A 113 6.71 -20.42 18.13
CA LEU A 113 6.30 -19.84 16.84
C LEU A 113 5.96 -20.93 15.80
N GLN A 114 6.57 -22.12 15.92
CA GLN A 114 6.30 -23.25 15.06
C GLN A 114 4.93 -23.88 15.35
N GLU A 115 4.55 -24.04 16.62
CA GLU A 115 3.23 -24.54 17.02
C GLU A 115 2.13 -23.55 16.61
N ALA A 116 2.36 -22.25 16.81
CA ALA A 116 1.45 -21.22 16.33
C ALA A 116 1.30 -21.27 14.80
N ALA A 117 2.40 -21.45 14.05
CA ALA A 117 2.34 -21.60 12.60
C ALA A 117 1.57 -22.86 12.17
N GLN A 118 1.75 -23.98 12.88
CA GLN A 118 1.01 -25.21 12.59
C GLN A 118 -0.48 -25.05 12.88
N ASN A 119 -0.84 -24.44 14.01
CA ASN A 119 -2.23 -24.15 14.37
C ASN A 119 -2.92 -23.27 13.31
N ILE A 120 -2.21 -22.28 12.75
CA ILE A 120 -2.72 -21.48 11.62
C ILE A 120 -2.99 -22.34 10.39
N LEU A 121 -2.04 -23.22 10.04
CA LEU A 121 -2.20 -24.10 8.89
C LEU A 121 -3.39 -25.04 9.08
N ASP A 122 -3.55 -25.62 10.27
CA ASP A 122 -4.64 -26.53 10.61
C ASP A 122 -6.01 -25.83 10.58
N GLN A 123 -6.08 -24.56 11.02
CA GLN A 123 -7.30 -23.75 10.95
C GLN A 123 -7.65 -23.27 9.54
N ILE A 124 -6.65 -22.89 8.73
CA ILE A 124 -6.90 -22.39 7.36
C ILE A 124 -7.21 -23.54 6.41
N PHE A 125 -6.48 -24.64 6.58
CA PHE A 125 -6.65 -25.87 5.80
C PHE A 125 -7.31 -26.92 6.68
N PHE A 126 -8.56 -26.67 7.10
CA PHE A 126 -9.39 -27.75 7.63
C PHE A 126 -9.45 -28.85 6.56
N SER A 127 -8.80 -29.98 6.82
CA SER A 127 -8.97 -31.19 6.03
C SER A 127 -10.24 -31.88 6.54
N PRO A 128 -11.42 -31.75 5.88
CA PRO A 128 -12.48 -32.68 6.17
C PRO A 128 -11.94 -34.04 5.74
N ALA A 129 -11.81 -34.98 6.68
CA ALA A 129 -11.49 -36.37 6.38
C ALA A 129 -12.66 -36.99 5.61
N ILE A 130 -12.85 -36.59 4.35
CA ILE A 130 -13.72 -37.27 3.40
C ILE A 130 -12.79 -38.22 2.63
N PRO A 131 -12.95 -39.54 2.76
CA PRO A 131 -12.24 -40.48 1.91
C PRO A 131 -12.70 -40.22 0.47
N THR A 132 -11.90 -39.46 -0.27
CA THR A 132 -12.15 -39.18 -1.68
C THR A 132 -11.78 -40.44 -2.44
N ASN A 133 -12.78 -41.25 -2.77
CA ASN A 133 -12.61 -42.38 -3.68
C ASN A 133 -12.30 -41.82 -5.07
N PHE A 134 -11.03 -41.86 -5.47
CA PHE A 134 -10.56 -41.60 -6.83
C PHE A 134 -10.92 -42.78 -7.75
N ASN A 135 -12.21 -43.07 -7.93
CA ASN A 135 -12.62 -43.93 -9.04
C ASN A 135 -12.76 -43.05 -10.28
N LEU A 136 -11.71 -43.13 -11.09
CA LEU A 136 -11.58 -42.59 -12.44
C LEU A 136 -12.90 -42.65 -13.21
N THR A 137 -13.41 -41.49 -13.61
CA THR A 137 -14.21 -41.38 -14.84
C THR A 137 -13.26 -40.97 -15.95
N THR A 138 -12.67 -41.97 -16.60
CA THR A 138 -12.03 -41.82 -17.91
C THR A 138 -13.09 -41.26 -18.86
N SER A 139 -12.98 -39.97 -19.19
CA SER A 139 -13.80 -39.34 -20.21
C SER A 139 -13.32 -39.86 -21.56
N THR A 140 -14.06 -40.81 -22.13
CA THR A 140 -13.90 -41.28 -23.50
C THR A 140 -14.33 -40.15 -24.43
N GLN A 141 -13.40 -39.29 -24.84
CA GLN A 141 -13.56 -38.52 -26.09
C GLN A 141 -12.97 -39.32 -27.26
N PRO A 142 -13.66 -39.39 -28.41
CA PRO A 142 -13.13 -40.02 -29.60
C PRO A 142 -11.97 -39.17 -30.18
N PRO A 143 -10.97 -39.81 -30.79
CA PRO A 143 -9.79 -39.12 -31.31
C PRO A 143 -10.15 -38.22 -32.49
N ASP A 144 -9.62 -37.00 -32.48
CA ASP A 144 -9.81 -36.01 -33.55
C ASP A 144 -9.22 -36.51 -34.88
N PRO A 145 -9.86 -36.17 -36.02
CA PRO A 145 -9.40 -36.59 -37.33
C PRO A 145 -8.08 -35.91 -37.74
N PRO A 146 -7.26 -36.56 -38.59
CA PRO A 146 -5.96 -36.06 -38.97
C PRO A 146 -6.06 -34.81 -39.85
N ILE A 147 -5.27 -33.81 -39.51
CA ILE A 147 -5.12 -32.58 -40.28
C ILE A 147 -4.35 -32.91 -41.57
N SER A 148 -4.99 -32.71 -42.72
CA SER A 148 -4.34 -32.83 -44.03
C SER A 148 -3.55 -31.55 -44.38
N PRO A 149 -2.45 -31.66 -45.16
CA PRO A 149 -1.50 -30.57 -45.44
C PRO A 149 -2.05 -29.46 -46.32
#